data_AF-A0A942MCV6-F1
#
_entry.id   AF-A0A942MCV6-F1
#
_cell.length_a   1.000
_cell.length_b   1.000
_cell.length_c   1.000
_cell.angle_alpha   90.00
_cell.angle_beta   90.00
_cell.angle_gamma   90.00
#
_symmetry.space_group_name_H-M   'P 1'
#
loop_
_entity.id
_entity.type
_entity.pdbx_description
1 polymer ?
#
loop_
_entity_poly.entity_id
_entity_poly.type
_entity_poly.pdbx_seq_one_letter_code
_entity_poly.pdbx_strand_id
1 'polypeptide(L)'
;MKGKKFSSGIRPKIELRTLFLHNREVAVLTIKNSTDTPYFLLEEIKDNGRVVRPHHIYTRAGDSNTDIDKSADINHVEYLWKKRFLLTRSPFEQFLTKLRNKDEWKRDEYTYFNIYNPEFTITIEHDEEDLTPEFYSYALTNESTMFRMLNVNYFGTKLYSRQKVVLDGGRYSTPVPDWGFLCFSKYKTSSDYAFKYFIKEDPAYILNQFLYDESDSEERYARQRFFEVVLLFENDIEKDLFMQYAQANQTDFKLKLNALEKKYSVIASDSKRKDDLIDVRLRTGKALNQTLLDFRRERLEL
;
A
#
# COMPACT_ATOMS: atom_id res chain seq x y z
N MET A 1 11.28 -29.72 -1.82
CA MET A 1 11.95 -28.53 -1.22
C MET A 1 11.87 -28.44 0.30
N LYS A 2 10.75 -28.80 0.97
CA LYS A 2 10.53 -28.55 2.41
C LYS A 2 11.62 -29.09 3.38
N GLY A 3 12.34 -30.16 3.02
CA GLY A 3 13.41 -30.73 3.85
C GLY A 3 14.83 -30.27 3.54
N LYS A 4 15.05 -29.37 2.57
CA LYS A 4 16.41 -28.94 2.19
C LYS A 4 16.86 -27.72 3.00
N LYS A 5 18.13 -27.72 3.44
CA LYS A 5 18.74 -26.65 4.25
C LYS A 5 19.29 -25.54 3.34
N PHE A 6 18.45 -24.54 3.09
CA PHE A 6 18.88 -23.29 2.47
C PHE A 6 19.44 -22.33 3.52
N SER A 7 20.34 -21.45 3.11
CA SER A 7 20.83 -20.35 3.95
C SER A 7 19.69 -19.53 4.53
N SER A 8 19.80 -19.18 5.82
CA SER A 8 18.79 -18.43 6.58
C SER A 8 17.38 -19.07 6.62
N GLY A 9 17.25 -20.33 6.19
CA GLY A 9 15.94 -21.00 6.06
C GLY A 9 15.04 -20.46 4.94
N ILE A 10 15.51 -19.48 4.16
CA ILE A 10 14.72 -18.80 3.13
C ILE A 10 14.78 -19.62 1.83
N ARG A 11 13.62 -19.81 1.21
CA ARG A 11 13.46 -20.66 0.03
C ARG A 11 12.80 -19.90 -1.11
N PRO A 12 13.13 -20.21 -2.37
CA PRO A 12 12.42 -19.64 -3.52
C PRO A 12 10.92 -19.95 -3.43
N LYS A 13 10.10 -18.93 -3.66
CA LYS A 13 8.66 -19.12 -3.85
C LYS A 13 8.44 -19.69 -5.25
N ILE A 14 7.84 -20.87 -5.31
CA ILE A 14 7.55 -21.57 -6.57
C ILE A 14 6.06 -21.82 -6.74
N GLU A 15 5.63 -21.83 -7.99
CA GLU A 15 4.27 -22.15 -8.40
C GLU A 15 4.33 -23.17 -9.53
N LEU A 16 3.56 -24.25 -9.43
CA LEU A 16 3.44 -25.25 -10.49
C LEU A 16 2.05 -25.14 -11.09
N ARG A 17 1.98 -24.94 -12.41
CA ARG A 17 0.72 -24.94 -13.17
C ARG A 17 0.80 -25.97 -14.27
N THR A 18 -0.30 -26.66 -14.52
CA THR A 18 -0.44 -27.51 -15.70
C THR A 18 -1.18 -26.74 -16.79
N LEU A 19 -0.64 -26.74 -17.99
CA LEU A 19 -1.28 -26.22 -19.20
C LEU A 19 -1.59 -27.38 -20.14
N PHE A 20 -2.74 -27.31 -20.83
CA PHE A 20 -3.09 -28.21 -21.91
C PHE A 20 -2.86 -27.52 -23.25
N LEU A 21 -1.92 -28.02 -24.04
CA LEU A 21 -1.60 -27.52 -25.37
C LEU A 21 -1.65 -28.68 -26.37
N HIS A 22 -2.47 -28.55 -27.42
CA HIS A 22 -2.64 -29.59 -28.45
C HIS A 22 -2.90 -30.99 -27.87
N ASN A 23 -3.78 -31.08 -26.87
CA ASN A 23 -4.12 -32.32 -26.16
C ASN A 23 -2.93 -32.99 -25.45
N ARG A 24 -1.89 -32.22 -25.11
CA ARG A 24 -0.76 -32.67 -24.29
C ARG A 24 -0.67 -31.83 -23.02
N GLU A 25 -0.26 -32.49 -21.94
CA GLU A 25 -0.03 -31.86 -20.66
C GLU A 25 1.38 -31.26 -20.60
N VAL A 26 1.48 -29.99 -20.21
CA VAL A 26 2.75 -29.28 -20.00
C VAL A 26 2.77 -28.74 -18.58
N ALA A 27 3.71 -29.21 -17.76
CA ALA A 27 3.94 -28.70 -16.42
C ALA A 27 4.86 -27.47 -16.46
N VAL A 28 4.36 -26.33 -15.98
CA VAL A 28 5.06 -25.05 -15.93
C VAL A 28 5.42 -24.75 -14.48
N LEU A 29 6.72 -24.81 -14.16
CA LEU A 29 7.26 -24.38 -12.87
C LEU A 29 7.70 -22.92 -12.96
N THR A 30 7.03 -22.04 -12.20
CA THR A 30 7.35 -20.62 -12.10
C THR A 30 8.09 -20.34 -10.80
N ILE A 31 9.29 -19.75 -10.88
CA ILE A 31 10.01 -19.23 -9.72
C ILE A 31 9.70 -17.74 -9.60
N LYS A 32 9.09 -17.31 -8.50
CA LYS A 32 8.73 -15.90 -8.29
C LYS A 32 9.99 -15.08 -8.00
N ASN A 33 10.08 -13.92 -8.64
CA ASN A 33 11.15 -12.95 -8.36
C ASN A 33 11.04 -12.46 -6.91
N SER A 34 12.18 -12.39 -6.21
CA SER A 34 12.27 -11.86 -4.84
C SER A 34 13.61 -11.15 -4.63
N THR A 35 13.66 -10.27 -3.64
CA THR A 35 14.89 -9.67 -3.09
C THR A 35 15.60 -10.63 -2.13
N ASP A 36 15.00 -11.76 -1.74
CA ASP A 36 15.62 -12.77 -0.86
C ASP A 36 16.78 -13.57 -1.47
N THR A 37 17.24 -13.17 -2.65
CA THR A 37 18.41 -13.75 -3.30
C THR A 37 19.71 -13.31 -2.61
N PRO A 38 20.85 -13.99 -2.82
CA PRO A 38 20.98 -15.28 -3.49
C PRO A 38 20.42 -16.43 -2.63
N TYR A 39 19.94 -17.48 -3.30
CA TYR A 39 19.58 -18.74 -2.65
C TYR A 39 20.73 -19.72 -2.82
N PHE A 40 21.19 -20.31 -1.72
CA PHE A 40 22.20 -21.35 -1.74
C PHE A 40 21.96 -22.36 -0.62
N LEU A 41 22.44 -23.57 -0.83
CA LEU A 41 22.31 -24.68 0.11
C LEU A 41 23.43 -24.66 1.14
N LEU A 42 23.15 -25.14 2.35
CA LEU A 42 24.16 -25.34 3.39
C LEU A 42 24.73 -26.76 3.37
N GLU A 43 24.03 -27.69 2.73
CA GLU A 43 24.38 -29.10 2.63
C GLU A 43 24.31 -29.57 1.19
N GLU A 44 25.14 -30.56 0.87
CA GLU A 44 25.14 -31.19 -0.43
C GLU A 44 23.84 -31.95 -0.69
N ILE A 45 23.33 -31.85 -1.92
CA ILE A 45 22.20 -32.67 -2.38
C ILE A 45 22.68 -33.55 -3.52
N LYS A 46 22.57 -34.86 -3.34
CA LYS A 46 22.76 -35.86 -4.38
C LYS A 46 21.40 -36.37 -4.85
N ASP A 47 21.17 -36.35 -6.15
CA ASP A 47 19.96 -36.90 -6.77
C ASP A 47 20.26 -37.35 -8.20
N ASN A 48 19.88 -38.58 -8.56
CA ASN A 48 20.06 -39.16 -9.90
C ASN A 48 21.45 -38.90 -10.53
N GLY A 49 22.52 -39.11 -9.76
CA GLY A 49 23.90 -38.90 -10.20
C GLY A 49 24.35 -37.44 -10.31
N ARG A 50 23.47 -36.47 -10.01
CA ARG A 50 23.77 -35.05 -9.95
C ARG A 50 24.05 -34.63 -8.51
N VAL A 51 25.00 -33.72 -8.34
CA VAL A 51 25.41 -33.21 -7.03
C VAL A 51 25.31 -31.69 -7.03
N VAL A 52 24.39 -31.14 -6.25
CA VAL A 52 24.33 -29.69 -6.01
C VAL A 52 25.20 -29.38 -4.81
N ARG A 53 26.23 -28.55 -5.01
CA ARG A 53 27.23 -28.26 -4.00
C ARG A 53 26.70 -27.25 -2.97
N PRO A 54 27.06 -27.40 -1.68
CA PRO A 54 26.74 -26.41 -0.66
C PRO A 54 27.51 -25.11 -0.93
N HIS A 55 26.92 -23.98 -0.54
CA HIS A 55 27.46 -22.62 -0.67
C HIS A 55 27.69 -22.10 -2.09
N HIS A 56 27.41 -22.91 -3.12
CA HIS A 56 27.42 -22.45 -4.50
C HIS A 56 26.14 -21.69 -4.83
N ILE A 57 26.31 -20.59 -5.56
CA ILE A 57 25.21 -19.79 -6.11
C ILE A 57 25.14 -20.12 -7.59
N TYR A 58 23.95 -20.51 -8.06
CA TYR A 58 23.73 -20.85 -9.46
C TYR A 58 22.84 -19.77 -10.10
N THR A 59 23.20 -19.32 -11.29
CA THR A 59 22.45 -18.34 -12.06
C THR A 59 22.15 -18.86 -13.48
N ARG A 60 21.17 -18.24 -14.13
CA ARG A 60 20.86 -18.43 -15.54
C ARG A 60 20.96 -17.09 -16.25
N ALA A 61 21.75 -17.02 -17.32
CA ALA A 61 21.90 -15.85 -18.17
C ALA A 61 21.57 -16.25 -19.62
N GLY A 62 20.47 -15.72 -20.16
CA GLY A 62 19.91 -16.20 -21.42
C GLY A 62 19.60 -17.70 -21.35
N ASP A 63 20.19 -18.48 -22.26
CA ASP A 63 20.00 -19.93 -22.31
C ASP A 63 21.00 -20.73 -21.46
N SER A 64 22.02 -20.07 -20.92
CA SER A 64 23.12 -20.71 -20.20
C SER A 64 22.89 -20.73 -18.69
N ASN A 65 23.17 -21.87 -18.05
CA ASN A 65 23.19 -22.01 -16.58
C ASN A 65 24.64 -22.04 -16.09
N THR A 66 24.87 -21.65 -14.83
CA THR A 66 26.11 -21.99 -14.12
C THR A 66 26.29 -23.51 -14.10
N ASP A 67 27.49 -23.99 -14.45
CA ASP A 67 27.84 -25.41 -14.40
C ASP A 67 27.60 -25.97 -12.98
N ILE A 68 27.14 -27.23 -12.89
CA ILE A 68 26.71 -27.84 -11.63
C ILE A 68 27.84 -27.94 -10.58
N ASP A 69 29.09 -28.05 -11.04
CA ASP A 69 30.30 -28.16 -10.24
C ASP A 69 30.98 -26.81 -9.95
N LYS A 70 30.45 -25.71 -10.48
CA LYS A 70 30.94 -24.34 -10.27
C LYS A 70 29.94 -23.49 -9.50
N SER A 71 30.39 -22.30 -9.10
CA SER A 71 29.53 -21.22 -8.63
C SER A 71 29.46 -20.14 -9.70
N ALA A 72 28.42 -19.31 -9.64
CA ALA A 72 28.24 -18.18 -10.52
C ALA A 72 29.43 -17.23 -10.42
N ASP A 73 29.72 -16.56 -11.54
CA ASP A 73 30.73 -15.51 -11.60
C ASP A 73 30.49 -14.42 -10.54
N ILE A 74 31.59 -13.84 -10.04
CA ILE A 74 31.55 -12.86 -8.95
C ILE A 74 30.62 -11.69 -9.24
N ASN A 75 30.51 -11.24 -10.49
CA ASN A 75 29.62 -10.14 -10.87
C ASN A 75 28.14 -10.48 -10.62
N HIS A 76 27.73 -11.72 -10.91
CA HIS A 76 26.38 -12.19 -10.65
C HIS A 76 26.12 -12.37 -9.16
N VAL A 77 27.10 -12.92 -8.44
CA VAL A 77 27.00 -13.07 -6.97
C VAL A 77 26.85 -11.70 -6.30
N GLU A 78 27.69 -10.73 -6.66
CA GLU A 78 27.62 -9.36 -6.16
C GLU A 78 26.28 -8.70 -6.49
N TYR A 79 25.79 -8.87 -7.72
CA TYR A 79 24.47 -8.35 -8.11
C TYR A 79 23.34 -8.93 -7.24
N LEU A 80 23.35 -10.22 -6.95
CA LEU A 80 22.32 -10.85 -6.10
C LEU A 80 22.37 -10.34 -4.66
N TRP A 81 23.56 -10.07 -4.13
CA TRP A 81 23.71 -9.44 -2.82
C TRP A 81 23.28 -7.96 -2.82
N LYS A 82 23.66 -7.19 -3.84
CA LYS A 82 23.14 -5.82 -4.04
C LYS A 82 21.62 -5.81 -4.08
N LYS A 83 21.01 -6.78 -4.78
CA LYS A 83 19.55 -6.94 -4.84
C LYS A 83 18.96 -7.28 -3.47
N ARG A 84 19.65 -8.11 -2.67
CA ARG A 84 19.26 -8.43 -1.28
C ARG A 84 19.22 -7.21 -0.39
N PHE A 85 20.25 -6.38 -0.50
CA PHE A 85 20.38 -5.13 0.25
C PHE A 85 19.60 -3.98 -0.39
N LEU A 86 18.77 -4.26 -1.40
CA LEU A 86 17.97 -3.29 -2.15
C LEU A 86 18.80 -2.18 -2.83
N LEU A 87 20.11 -2.38 -3.00
CA LEU A 87 21.02 -1.45 -3.69
C LEU A 87 20.79 -1.43 -5.20
N THR A 88 19.99 -2.36 -5.74
CA THR A 88 19.52 -2.33 -7.12
C THR A 88 18.18 -1.58 -7.28
N ARG A 89 17.65 -1.00 -6.20
CA ARG A 89 16.40 -0.24 -6.18
C ARG A 89 16.70 1.25 -6.06
N SER A 90 15.78 2.06 -6.56
CA SER A 90 15.87 3.51 -6.38
C SER A 90 15.88 3.87 -4.88
N PRO A 91 16.50 5.00 -4.47
CA PRO A 91 16.45 5.46 -3.08
C PRO A 91 15.02 5.56 -2.53
N PHE A 92 14.05 5.92 -3.38
CA PHE A 92 12.65 6.00 -2.98
C PHE A 92 12.04 4.62 -2.68
N GLU A 93 12.27 3.61 -3.51
CA GLU A 93 11.83 2.23 -3.22
C GLU A 93 12.48 1.66 -1.95
N GLN A 94 13.77 1.96 -1.74
CA GLN A 94 14.49 1.58 -0.51
C GLN A 94 13.83 2.23 0.72
N PHE A 95 13.51 3.53 0.62
CA PHE A 95 12.84 4.29 1.66
C PHE A 95 11.49 3.66 2.06
N LEU A 96 10.61 3.39 1.08
CA LEU A 96 9.30 2.77 1.34
C LEU A 96 9.42 1.41 2.02
N THR A 97 10.49 0.66 1.74
CA THR A 97 10.76 -0.61 2.41
C THR A 97 11.17 -0.38 3.87
N LYS A 98 12.02 0.62 4.13
CA LYS A 98 12.47 0.97 5.49
C LYS A 98 11.35 1.49 6.39
N LEU A 99 10.33 2.14 5.84
CA LEU A 99 9.16 2.60 6.61
C LEU A 99 8.37 1.45 7.26
N ARG A 100 8.53 0.21 6.79
CA ARG A 100 7.83 -0.96 7.35
C ARG A 100 8.37 -1.37 8.72
N ASN A 101 9.60 -0.96 9.08
CA ASN A 101 10.19 -1.24 10.38
C ASN A 101 10.33 0.05 11.18
N LYS A 102 9.30 0.40 11.95
CA LYS A 102 9.25 1.67 12.70
C LYS A 102 10.30 1.79 13.79
N ASP A 103 10.73 0.67 14.36
CA ASP A 103 11.70 0.65 15.46
C ASP A 103 13.09 1.16 15.03
N GLU A 104 13.35 1.17 13.73
CA GLU A 104 14.57 1.74 13.15
C GLU A 104 14.48 3.26 12.93
N TRP A 105 13.36 3.90 13.27
CA TRP A 105 13.16 5.33 13.09
C TRP A 105 13.12 6.04 14.43
N LYS A 106 13.81 7.17 14.50
CA LYS A 106 13.71 8.10 15.62
C LYS A 106 13.11 9.41 15.14
N ARG A 107 12.44 10.08 16.05
CA ARG A 107 11.88 11.40 15.84
C ARG A 107 12.66 12.42 16.65
N ASP A 108 13.04 13.51 16.01
CA ASP A 108 13.58 14.71 16.61
C ASP A 108 12.75 15.90 16.12
N GLU A 109 11.96 16.49 17.02
CA GLU A 109 10.97 17.54 16.73
C GLU A 109 10.04 17.21 15.53
N TYR A 110 10.33 17.82 14.37
CA TYR A 110 9.57 17.71 13.13
C TYR A 110 10.23 16.79 12.08
N THR A 111 11.34 16.15 12.44
CA THR A 111 12.10 15.26 11.57
C THR A 111 12.07 13.82 12.09
N TYR A 112 11.80 12.86 11.23
CA TYR A 112 12.11 11.45 11.46
C TYR A 112 13.36 11.08 10.67
N PHE A 113 14.23 10.26 11.26
CA PHE A 113 15.40 9.73 10.58
C PHE A 113 15.58 8.24 10.91
N ASN A 114 16.07 7.47 9.95
CA ASN A 114 16.40 6.07 10.17
C ASN A 114 17.75 5.96 10.90
N ILE A 115 17.84 5.16 11.97
CA ILE A 115 19.04 5.09 12.83
C ILE A 115 20.24 4.40 12.16
N TYR A 116 19.99 3.51 11.20
CA TYR A 116 21.04 2.79 10.47
C TYR A 116 21.41 3.49 9.16
N ASN A 117 20.49 4.30 8.63
CA ASN A 117 20.65 5.05 7.40
C ASN A 117 20.11 6.48 7.57
N PRO A 118 20.81 7.33 8.34
CA PRO A 118 20.35 8.68 8.69
C PRO A 118 20.19 9.62 7.49
N GLU A 119 20.72 9.25 6.32
CA GLU A 119 20.46 9.93 5.06
C GLU A 119 19.00 9.88 4.62
N PHE A 120 18.22 8.89 5.07
CA PHE A 120 16.79 8.80 4.84
C PHE A 120 16.03 9.52 5.95
N THR A 121 15.30 10.57 5.58
CA THR A 121 14.56 11.40 6.54
C THR A 121 13.13 11.69 6.07
N ILE A 122 12.24 11.94 7.04
CA ILE A 122 10.93 12.57 6.83
C ILE A 122 10.96 13.90 7.55
N THR A 123 10.60 14.98 6.86
CA THR A 123 10.46 16.30 7.48
C THR A 123 9.00 16.73 7.40
N ILE A 124 8.49 17.31 8.48
CA ILE A 124 7.12 17.82 8.57
C ILE A 124 7.18 19.34 8.70
N GLU A 125 6.83 20.03 7.62
CA GLU A 125 6.82 21.48 7.55
C GLU A 125 5.40 22.03 7.74
N HIS A 126 5.31 23.29 8.16
CA HIS A 126 4.02 24.00 8.17
C HIS A 126 3.51 24.15 6.74
N ASP A 127 2.21 23.96 6.58
CA ASP A 127 1.52 24.36 5.35
C ASP A 127 1.03 25.80 5.56
N GLU A 128 1.43 26.72 4.70
CA GLU A 128 1.10 28.16 4.83
C GLU A 128 -0.33 28.48 4.38
N GLU A 129 -1.04 27.52 3.80
CA GLU A 129 -2.40 27.70 3.32
C GLU A 129 -3.45 27.41 4.42
N ASP A 130 -4.32 28.40 4.67
CA ASP A 130 -5.54 28.24 5.48
C ASP A 130 -6.56 27.37 4.72
N LEU A 131 -6.35 26.06 4.78
CA LEU A 131 -7.18 25.09 4.10
C LEU A 131 -8.41 24.74 4.92
N THR A 132 -9.56 24.72 4.24
CA THR A 132 -10.80 24.26 4.86
C THR A 132 -10.74 22.76 5.15
N PRO A 133 -11.17 22.30 6.35
CA PRO A 133 -11.23 20.89 6.65
C PRO A 133 -12.03 20.10 5.60
N GLU A 134 -11.48 18.96 5.17
CA GLU A 134 -12.13 18.06 4.23
C GLU A 134 -13.22 17.22 4.91
N PHE A 135 -14.12 16.63 4.13
CA PHE A 135 -15.30 15.93 4.66
C PHE A 135 -14.96 14.80 5.64
N TYR A 136 -13.82 14.12 5.51
CA TYR A 136 -13.43 13.04 6.43
C TYR A 136 -13.10 13.54 7.85
N SER A 137 -12.76 14.83 8.02
CA SER A 137 -12.51 15.43 9.33
C SER A 137 -13.79 15.42 10.20
N TYR A 138 -14.93 15.57 9.55
CA TYR A 138 -16.28 15.56 10.12
C TYR A 138 -16.79 14.14 10.44
N ALA A 139 -16.02 13.10 10.11
CA ALA A 139 -16.29 11.74 10.58
C ALA A 139 -15.80 11.53 12.02
N LEU A 140 -14.86 12.34 12.49
CA LEU A 140 -14.19 12.21 13.78
C LEU A 140 -14.99 12.89 14.90
N THR A 141 -14.47 12.83 16.13
CA THR A 141 -15.12 13.41 17.31
C THR A 141 -14.89 14.91 17.37
N ASN A 142 -13.66 15.34 17.07
CA ASN A 142 -13.25 16.72 16.97
C ASN A 142 -12.91 17.08 15.51
N GLU A 143 -13.60 18.06 14.94
CA GLU A 143 -13.40 18.49 13.56
C GLU A 143 -12.16 19.39 13.36
N SER A 144 -11.51 19.82 14.44
CA SER A 144 -10.28 20.60 14.39
C SER A 144 -9.22 19.88 13.57
N THR A 145 -8.80 20.55 12.51
CA THR A 145 -7.94 20.01 11.45
C THR A 145 -6.82 20.99 11.15
N MET A 146 -5.61 20.46 10.95
CA MET A 146 -4.44 21.23 10.54
C MET A 146 -3.72 20.50 9.41
N PHE A 147 -3.31 21.25 8.40
CA PHE A 147 -2.52 20.72 7.29
C PHE A 147 -1.04 21.05 7.48
N ARG A 148 -0.19 20.15 6.98
CA ARG A 148 1.26 20.22 7.02
C ARG A 148 1.83 19.60 5.76
N MET A 149 3.05 19.95 5.38
CA MET A 149 3.73 19.27 4.28
C MET A 149 4.64 18.17 4.82
N LEU A 150 4.48 16.94 4.33
CA LEU A 150 5.37 15.82 4.61
C LEU A 150 6.32 15.64 3.44
N ASN A 151 7.62 15.81 3.67
CA ASN A 151 8.66 15.60 2.67
C ASN A 151 9.52 14.39 3.05
N VAL A 152 9.67 13.46 2.10
CA VAL A 152 10.58 12.32 2.17
C VAL A 152 11.87 12.70 1.47
N ASN A 153 13.00 12.63 2.17
CA ASN A 153 14.29 13.07 1.66
C ASN A 153 15.37 11.96 1.74
N TYR A 154 16.33 12.03 0.82
CA TYR A 154 17.53 11.21 0.77
C TYR A 154 18.76 12.09 0.53
N PHE A 155 19.72 12.12 1.46
CA PHE A 155 20.83 13.09 1.46
C PHE A 155 20.36 14.53 1.22
N GLY A 156 19.24 14.91 1.85
CA GLY A 156 18.61 16.24 1.67
C GLY A 156 17.86 16.43 0.34
N THR A 157 17.98 15.51 -0.62
CA THR A 157 17.20 15.55 -1.86
C THR A 157 15.77 15.08 -1.59
N LYS A 158 14.79 15.95 -1.88
CA LYS A 158 13.36 15.61 -1.76
C LYS A 158 12.98 14.58 -2.83
N LEU A 159 12.66 13.37 -2.41
CA LEU A 159 12.25 12.27 -3.29
C LEU A 159 10.74 12.23 -3.49
N TYR A 160 9.99 12.64 -2.47
CA TYR A 160 8.53 12.60 -2.46
C TYR A 160 7.98 13.64 -1.49
N SER A 161 6.81 14.19 -1.81
CA SER A 161 6.11 15.14 -0.96
C SER A 161 4.63 14.86 -1.03
N ARG A 162 3.96 14.96 0.12
CA ARG A 162 2.50 14.85 0.21
C ARG A 162 2.00 15.68 1.37
N GLN A 163 0.86 16.33 1.18
CA GLN A 163 0.18 16.98 2.27
C GLN A 163 -0.20 15.95 3.34
N LYS A 164 0.07 16.29 4.59
CA LYS A 164 -0.31 15.57 5.80
C LYS A 164 -1.42 16.35 6.48
N VAL A 165 -2.44 15.64 6.94
CA VAL A 165 -3.50 16.20 7.75
C VAL A 165 -3.39 15.68 9.18
N VAL A 166 -3.52 16.60 10.12
CA VAL A 166 -3.65 16.35 11.56
C VAL A 166 -5.11 16.53 11.90
N LEU A 167 -5.69 15.51 12.50
CA LEU A 167 -7.12 15.31 12.68
C LEU A 167 -7.47 15.06 14.14
N ASP A 168 -8.76 15.15 14.47
CA ASP A 168 -9.31 14.89 15.79
C ASP A 168 -8.66 15.74 16.89
N GLY A 169 -8.35 17.00 16.59
CA GLY A 169 -7.67 17.90 17.52
C GLY A 169 -6.23 17.51 17.85
N GLY A 170 -5.56 16.76 16.97
CA GLY A 170 -4.16 16.36 17.13
C GLY A 170 -3.94 14.87 17.38
N ARG A 171 -5.00 14.09 17.64
CA ARG A 171 -4.90 12.68 18.04
C ARG A 171 -4.58 11.73 16.90
N TYR A 172 -4.88 12.10 15.66
CA TYR A 172 -4.61 11.25 14.50
C TYR A 172 -3.94 12.03 13.39
N SER A 173 -2.95 11.42 12.75
CA SER A 173 -2.18 12.03 11.67
C SER A 173 -2.09 11.09 10.48
N THR A 174 -2.37 11.59 9.29
CA THR A 174 -2.29 10.80 8.05
C THR A 174 -1.87 11.65 6.87
N PRO A 175 -1.21 11.11 5.84
CA PRO A 175 -1.18 11.76 4.54
C PRO A 175 -2.62 12.02 4.06
N VAL A 176 -2.83 13.08 3.29
CA VAL A 176 -4.14 13.37 2.71
C VAL A 176 -4.47 12.29 1.68
N PRO A 177 -5.62 11.59 1.78
CA PRO A 177 -6.00 10.54 0.84
C PRO A 177 -6.28 11.09 -0.57
N ASP A 178 -6.22 10.22 -1.58
CA ASP A 178 -6.45 10.59 -2.98
C ASP A 178 -7.94 10.73 -3.28
N TRP A 179 -8.28 11.57 -4.26
CA TRP A 179 -9.66 11.76 -4.72
C TRP A 179 -10.05 10.70 -5.75
N GLY A 180 -11.21 10.08 -5.53
CA GLY A 180 -11.91 9.24 -6.50
C GLY A 180 -13.29 9.80 -6.81
N PHE A 181 -13.81 9.45 -7.98
CA PHE A 181 -15.09 9.97 -8.47
C PHE A 181 -15.90 8.85 -9.15
N LEU A 182 -17.16 8.73 -8.75
CA LEU A 182 -18.13 7.83 -9.38
C LEU A 182 -19.18 8.66 -10.12
N CYS A 183 -19.51 8.25 -11.35
CA CYS A 183 -20.35 9.03 -12.26
C CYS A 183 -21.34 8.09 -12.95
N PHE A 184 -22.62 8.18 -12.58
CA PHE A 184 -23.69 7.34 -13.12
C PHE A 184 -24.44 8.02 -14.26
N SER A 185 -24.36 9.35 -14.35
CA SER A 185 -24.92 10.12 -15.46
C SER A 185 -24.36 9.65 -16.82
N LYS A 186 -25.24 9.46 -17.81
CA LYS A 186 -24.87 9.23 -19.22
C LYS A 186 -24.14 10.44 -19.82
N TYR A 187 -24.44 11.64 -19.32
CA TYR A 187 -23.78 12.87 -19.71
C TYR A 187 -22.70 13.16 -18.68
N LYS A 188 -21.44 12.84 -19.00
CA LYS A 188 -20.25 12.91 -18.11
C LYS A 188 -19.85 14.34 -17.69
N THR A 189 -20.81 15.25 -17.52
CA THR A 189 -20.58 16.68 -17.30
C THR A 189 -20.30 17.03 -15.84
N SER A 190 -20.59 16.15 -14.88
CA SER A 190 -20.24 16.31 -13.45
C SER A 190 -20.12 14.95 -12.77
N SER A 191 -19.13 14.78 -11.88
CA SER A 191 -19.07 13.59 -11.02
C SER A 191 -20.21 13.60 -10.00
N ASP A 192 -20.99 12.52 -9.95
CA ASP A 192 -22.16 12.43 -9.06
C ASP A 192 -21.74 12.20 -7.60
N TYR A 193 -20.64 11.49 -7.38
CA TYR A 193 -20.18 11.09 -6.04
C TYR A 193 -18.65 11.17 -5.94
N ALA A 194 -18.15 12.10 -5.14
CA ALA A 194 -16.73 12.23 -4.82
C ALA A 194 -16.41 11.48 -3.52
N PHE A 195 -15.28 10.76 -3.49
CA PHE A 195 -14.82 10.01 -2.33
C PHE A 195 -13.30 10.11 -2.18
N LYS A 196 -12.80 9.69 -1.02
CA LYS A 196 -11.37 9.61 -0.73
C LYS A 196 -10.94 8.17 -0.61
N TYR A 197 -9.72 7.86 -1.04
CA TYR A 197 -9.19 6.51 -0.94
C TYR A 197 -7.67 6.46 -0.72
N PHE A 198 -7.21 5.28 -0.32
CA PHE A 198 -5.83 4.83 -0.35
C PHE A 198 -5.70 3.53 -1.14
N ILE A 199 -4.52 3.28 -1.71
CA ILE A 199 -4.10 1.98 -2.24
C ILE A 199 -2.99 1.46 -1.35
N LYS A 200 -3.03 0.18 -0.97
CA LYS A 200 -2.11 -0.36 0.04
C LYS A 200 -0.64 -0.29 -0.34
N GLU A 201 -0.35 -0.42 -1.63
CA GLU A 201 1.02 -0.41 -2.16
C GLU A 201 1.55 1.02 -2.39
N ASP A 202 0.68 2.03 -2.33
CA ASP A 202 1.06 3.41 -2.60
C ASP A 202 1.88 4.02 -1.45
N PRO A 203 2.83 4.92 -1.77
CA PRO A 203 3.64 5.64 -0.78
C PRO A 203 2.82 6.26 0.36
N ALA A 204 1.64 6.79 0.04
CA ALA A 204 0.82 7.48 1.03
C ALA A 204 0.15 6.55 2.02
N TYR A 205 -0.23 5.32 1.64
CA TYR A 205 -0.73 4.37 2.62
C TYR A 205 0.41 3.77 3.45
N ILE A 206 1.59 3.56 2.85
CA ILE A 206 2.79 3.16 3.59
C ILE A 206 3.13 4.23 4.65
N LEU A 207 3.05 5.51 4.29
CA LEU A 207 3.21 6.63 5.24
C LEU A 207 2.06 6.74 6.25
N ASN A 208 0.80 6.46 5.86
CA ASN A 208 -0.32 6.34 6.79
C ASN A 208 -0.02 5.29 7.87
N GLN A 209 0.45 4.11 7.46
CA GLN A 209 0.85 3.06 8.39
C GLN A 209 2.03 3.51 9.25
N PHE A 210 3.04 4.16 8.67
CA PHE A 210 4.21 4.63 9.41
C PHE A 210 3.85 5.62 10.53
N LEU A 211 2.98 6.60 10.24
CA LEU A 211 2.60 7.64 11.21
C LEU A 211 1.69 7.14 12.34
N TYR A 212 0.93 6.07 12.10
CA TYR A 212 -0.10 5.57 13.02
C TYR A 212 0.46 4.77 14.20
N ASP A 213 0.21 5.17 15.44
CA ASP A 213 0.52 4.38 16.62
C ASP A 213 -0.62 3.42 16.97
N GLU A 214 -0.39 2.11 16.82
CA GLU A 214 -1.40 1.10 17.16
C GLU A 214 -1.57 0.88 18.66
N SER A 215 -0.63 1.36 19.48
CA SER A 215 -0.70 1.25 20.94
C SER A 215 -1.58 2.34 21.57
N ASP A 216 -1.77 3.47 20.88
CA ASP A 216 -2.62 4.58 21.32
C ASP A 216 -4.11 4.29 21.05
N SER A 217 -4.90 4.11 22.11
CA SER A 217 -6.33 3.81 21.99
C SER A 217 -7.16 4.91 21.31
N GLU A 218 -6.80 6.17 21.51
CA GLU A 218 -7.50 7.31 20.91
C GLU A 218 -7.19 7.39 19.42
N GLU A 219 -5.93 7.20 19.04
CA GLU A 219 -5.52 7.17 17.64
C GLU A 219 -6.18 6.01 16.89
N ARG A 220 -6.25 4.82 17.51
CA ARG A 220 -6.99 3.67 16.96
C ARG A 220 -8.45 4.01 16.67
N TYR A 221 -9.13 4.64 17.63
CA TYR A 221 -10.53 5.03 17.47
C TYR A 221 -10.72 6.04 16.34
N ALA A 222 -9.88 7.09 16.31
CA ALA A 222 -9.92 8.10 15.25
C ALA A 222 -9.63 7.49 13.87
N ARG A 223 -8.63 6.61 13.76
CA ARG A 223 -8.30 5.90 12.51
C ARG A 223 -9.44 5.02 12.03
N GLN A 224 -10.09 4.28 12.93
CA GLN A 224 -11.26 3.47 12.59
C GLN A 224 -12.37 4.33 11.98
N ARG A 225 -12.70 5.44 12.64
CA ARG A 225 -13.71 6.42 12.19
C ARG A 225 -13.36 7.04 10.84
N PHE A 226 -12.09 7.36 10.62
CA PHE A 226 -11.60 7.87 9.35
C PHE A 226 -11.81 6.85 8.21
N PHE A 227 -11.46 5.58 8.42
CA PHE A 227 -11.66 4.53 7.41
C PHE A 227 -13.12 4.08 7.25
N GLU A 228 -14.05 4.53 8.08
CA GLU A 228 -15.49 4.37 7.78
C GLU A 228 -15.91 5.15 6.52
N VAL A 229 -15.21 6.25 6.19
CA VAL A 229 -15.58 7.16 5.08
C VAL A 229 -14.50 7.30 4.00
N VAL A 230 -13.31 6.73 4.23
CA VAL A 230 -12.20 6.67 3.28
C VAL A 230 -12.00 5.22 2.85
N LEU A 231 -11.96 4.97 1.55
CA LEU A 231 -11.80 3.63 1.00
C LEU A 231 -10.33 3.17 1.09
N LEU A 232 -10.12 1.87 1.22
CA LEU A 232 -8.80 1.25 1.15
C LEU A 232 -8.82 0.08 0.16
N PHE A 233 -8.10 0.24 -0.95
CA PHE A 233 -7.93 -0.78 -1.99
C PHE A 233 -6.61 -1.54 -1.82
N GLU A 234 -6.58 -2.81 -2.20
CA GLU A 234 -5.38 -3.65 -2.22
C GLU A 234 -4.37 -3.15 -3.26
N ASN A 235 -4.85 -2.81 -4.47
CA ASN A 235 -4.05 -2.34 -5.60
C ASN A 235 -4.95 -1.60 -6.62
N ASP A 236 -4.34 -1.00 -7.64
CA ASP A 236 -5.07 -0.32 -8.73
C ASP A 236 -6.05 -1.25 -9.47
N ILE A 237 -5.70 -2.53 -9.64
CA ILE A 237 -6.56 -3.50 -10.33
C ILE A 237 -7.85 -3.72 -9.53
N GLU A 238 -7.77 -3.85 -8.20
CA GLU A 238 -8.95 -3.97 -7.35
C GLU A 238 -9.81 -2.72 -7.46
N LYS A 239 -9.20 -1.54 -7.40
CA LYS A 239 -9.89 -0.26 -7.54
C LYS A 239 -10.64 -0.19 -8.87
N ASP A 240 -9.99 -0.47 -10.00
CA ASP A 240 -10.61 -0.39 -11.32
C ASP A 240 -11.78 -1.37 -11.50
N LEU A 241 -11.62 -2.59 -11.00
CA LEU A 241 -12.69 -3.60 -11.02
C LEU A 241 -13.84 -3.20 -10.09
N PHE A 242 -13.53 -2.67 -8.91
CA PHE A 242 -14.55 -2.14 -7.98
C PHE A 242 -15.34 -0.99 -8.60
N MET A 243 -14.68 -0.06 -9.31
CA MET A 243 -15.37 1.05 -9.97
C MET A 243 -16.37 0.56 -11.02
N GLN A 244 -16.02 -0.48 -11.80
CA GLN A 244 -16.94 -1.12 -12.74
C GLN A 244 -18.10 -1.82 -12.02
N TYR A 245 -17.81 -2.52 -10.92
CA TYR A 245 -18.83 -3.16 -10.09
C TYR A 245 -19.82 -2.15 -9.50
N ALA A 246 -19.33 -1.04 -8.94
CA ALA A 246 -20.17 0.03 -8.38
C ALA A 246 -21.05 0.68 -9.46
N GLN A 247 -20.54 0.82 -10.69
CA GLN A 247 -21.31 1.30 -11.84
C GLN A 247 -22.45 0.34 -12.22
N ALA A 248 -22.16 -0.97 -12.27
CA ALA A 248 -23.15 -2.00 -12.58
C ALA A 248 -24.23 -2.11 -11.48
N ASN A 249 -23.85 -1.90 -10.23
CA ASN A 249 -24.71 -2.00 -9.05
C ASN A 249 -25.19 -0.63 -8.53
N GLN A 250 -25.31 0.36 -9.41
CA GLN A 250 -25.66 1.75 -9.02
C GLN A 250 -26.98 1.87 -8.22
N THR A 251 -27.96 0.99 -8.47
CA THR A 251 -29.25 1.02 -7.77
C THR A 251 -29.08 0.61 -6.31
N ASP A 252 -28.35 -0.47 -6.07
CA ASP A 252 -28.03 -0.94 -4.71
C ASP A 252 -27.17 0.09 -3.96
N PHE A 253 -26.16 0.66 -4.61
CA PHE A 253 -25.38 1.75 -4.02
C PHE A 253 -26.25 2.94 -3.60
N LYS A 254 -27.19 3.38 -4.45
CA LYS A 254 -28.12 4.48 -4.12
C LYS A 254 -29.06 4.13 -2.96
N LEU A 255 -29.50 2.88 -2.87
CA LEU A 255 -30.31 2.40 -1.74
C LEU A 255 -29.52 2.49 -0.42
N LYS A 256 -28.27 1.99 -0.40
CA LYS A 256 -27.38 2.12 0.77
C LYS A 256 -27.13 3.57 1.15
N LEU A 257 -26.85 4.43 0.17
CA LEU A 257 -26.63 5.86 0.40
C LEU A 257 -27.84 6.55 1.04
N ASN A 258 -29.05 6.25 0.56
CA ASN A 258 -30.29 6.84 1.05
C ASN A 258 -30.73 6.26 2.41
N ALA A 259 -30.30 5.05 2.75
CA ALA A 259 -30.55 4.44 4.05
C ALA A 259 -29.69 5.04 5.18
N LEU A 260 -28.59 5.72 4.86
CA LEU A 260 -27.73 6.37 5.83
C LEU A 260 -28.36 7.67 6.35
N GLU A 261 -28.47 7.78 7.67
CA GLU A 261 -28.95 8.98 8.34
C GLU A 261 -28.05 10.19 8.05
N LYS A 262 -28.67 11.37 7.92
CA LYS A 262 -27.93 12.63 7.86
C LYS A 262 -27.30 12.90 9.22
N LYS A 263 -25.98 13.06 9.24
CA LYS A 263 -25.24 13.29 10.49
C LYS A 263 -25.26 14.77 10.90
N TYR A 264 -25.45 15.67 9.95
CA TYR A 264 -25.44 17.12 10.16
C TYR A 264 -26.87 17.68 10.02
N SER A 265 -27.56 17.86 11.14
CA SER A 265 -28.73 18.73 11.25
C SER A 265 -28.28 20.11 11.73
N VAL A 266 -27.88 20.96 10.78
CA VAL A 266 -27.59 22.40 10.98
C VAL A 266 -26.52 22.68 12.04
N ILE A 267 -25.25 22.59 11.65
CA ILE A 267 -24.17 23.26 12.38
C ILE A 267 -23.93 24.58 11.66
N ALA A 268 -23.79 25.65 12.43
CA ALA A 268 -23.57 27.00 11.94
C ALA A 268 -22.31 27.09 11.05
N SER A 269 -22.47 26.89 9.75
CA SER A 269 -21.53 27.37 8.73
C SER A 269 -22.24 28.42 7.87
N ASP A 270 -21.48 29.42 7.40
CA ASP A 270 -21.99 30.57 6.65
C ASP A 270 -22.66 30.21 5.30
N SER A 271 -22.75 28.92 4.93
CA SER A 271 -23.65 28.50 3.85
C SER A 271 -24.10 27.03 4.01
N LYS A 272 -25.41 26.83 4.18
CA LYS A 272 -26.12 25.53 4.16
C LYS A 272 -25.67 24.56 3.04
N ARG A 273 -25.22 25.10 1.91
CA ARG A 273 -24.70 24.32 0.76
C ARG A 273 -23.42 23.55 1.09
N LYS A 274 -22.54 24.08 1.93
CA LYS A 274 -21.27 23.42 2.32
C LYS A 274 -21.55 22.23 3.23
N ASP A 275 -22.47 22.38 4.18
CA ASP A 275 -22.87 21.31 5.10
C ASP A 275 -23.55 20.15 4.36
N ASP A 276 -24.46 20.47 3.43
CA ASP A 276 -25.10 19.47 2.57
C ASP A 276 -24.06 18.68 1.74
N LEU A 277 -23.02 19.36 1.22
CA LEU A 277 -21.96 18.70 0.46
C LEU A 277 -21.10 17.78 1.33
N ILE A 278 -20.74 18.22 2.54
CA ILE A 278 -19.98 17.41 3.51
C ILE A 278 -20.77 16.15 3.89
N ASP A 279 -22.06 16.31 4.20
CA ASP A 279 -22.95 15.20 4.54
C ASP A 279 -23.07 14.18 3.38
N VAL A 280 -23.26 14.67 2.14
CA VAL A 280 -23.30 13.81 0.95
C VAL A 280 -22.00 13.03 0.78
N ARG A 281 -20.84 13.68 0.94
CA ARG A 281 -19.52 13.02 0.80
C ARG A 281 -19.26 12.00 1.91
N LEU A 282 -19.65 12.30 3.15
CA LEU A 282 -19.58 11.35 4.27
C LEU A 282 -20.42 10.11 4.01
N ARG A 283 -21.69 10.29 3.63
CA ARG A 283 -22.58 9.16 3.31
C ARG A 283 -22.10 8.39 2.08
N THR A 284 -21.54 9.08 1.08
CA THR A 284 -20.91 8.45 -0.09
C THR A 284 -19.78 7.52 0.32
N GLY A 285 -18.83 7.99 1.14
CA GLY A 285 -17.72 7.17 1.63
C GLY A 285 -18.20 5.92 2.39
N LYS A 286 -19.18 6.07 3.28
CA LYS A 286 -19.77 4.94 4.02
C LYS A 286 -20.46 3.93 3.10
N ALA A 287 -21.32 4.40 2.19
CA ALA A 287 -22.04 3.54 1.27
C ALA A 287 -21.08 2.80 0.34
N LEU A 288 -20.04 3.49 -0.18
CA LEU A 288 -19.01 2.86 -1.01
C LEU A 288 -18.18 1.83 -0.25
N ASN A 289 -17.87 2.06 1.04
CA ASN A 289 -17.21 1.05 1.87
C ASN A 289 -18.08 -0.21 2.04
N GLN A 290 -19.39 -0.06 2.23
CA GLN A 290 -20.32 -1.21 2.24
C GLN A 290 -20.34 -1.93 0.89
N THR A 291 -20.41 -1.20 -0.23
CA THR A 291 -20.35 -1.78 -1.58
C THR A 291 -19.00 -2.47 -1.87
N LEU A 292 -17.89 -1.96 -1.33
CA LEU A 292 -16.57 -2.58 -1.48
C LEU A 292 -16.49 -3.93 -0.74
N LEU A 293 -17.13 -4.05 0.42
CA LEU A 293 -17.24 -5.31 1.13
C LEU A 293 -18.03 -6.35 0.32
N ASP A 294 -19.12 -5.93 -0.34
CA ASP A 294 -19.92 -6.82 -1.19
C ASP A 294 -19.13 -7.32 -2.39
N PHE A 295 -18.45 -6.40 -3.09
CA PHE A 295 -17.55 -6.72 -4.19
C PHE A 295 -16.49 -7.77 -3.79
N ARG A 296 -15.91 -7.63 -2.59
CA ARG A 296 -14.91 -8.58 -2.08
C ARG A 296 -15.52 -9.94 -1.74
N ARG A 297 -16.74 -9.97 -1.19
CA ARG A 297 -17.45 -11.21 -0.85
C ARG A 297 -17.77 -12.02 -2.11
N GLU A 298 -18.33 -11.39 -3.14
CA GLU A 298 -18.69 -12.07 -4.39
C GLU A 298 -17.47 -12.69 -5.12
N ARG A 299 -16.27 -12.12 -4.94
CA ARG A 299 -15.04 -12.65 -5.55
C ARG A 299 -14.37 -13.78 -4.76
N LEU A 300 -14.73 -13.97 -3.48
CA LEU A 300 -14.25 -15.10 -2.68
C LEU A 300 -15.08 -16.37 -2.91
N GLU A 301 -16.28 -16.23 -3.47
CA GLU A 301 -17.19 -17.32 -3.80
C GLU A 301 -17.00 -17.89 -5.23
N LEU A 302 -16.04 -17.34 -5.99
CA LEU A 302 -15.63 -17.75 -7.34
C LEU A 302 -14.25 -18.42 -7.33
#